data_AF-A0A2N5EY61-F1
#
_entry.id   AF-A0A2N5EY61-F1
#
_cell.length_a   1.000
_cell.length_b   1.000
_cell.length_c   1.000
_cell.angle_alpha   90.00
_cell.angle_beta   90.00
_cell.angle_gamma   90.00
#
_symmetry.space_group_name_H-M   'P 1'
#
loop_
_entity.id
_entity.type
_entity.pdbx_description
1 polymer ?
#
loop_
_entity_poly.entity_id
_entity_poly.type
_entity_poly.pdbx_seq_one_letter_code
_entity_poly.pdbx_strand_id
1 'polypeptide(L)'
;MSADKISRAYKKAKYGSYSQRLMRWIYQSVTESVFGTVLMLASIILIACVGSFILMKVSFGVDLPFFGFNFVSQLSSLGQFGDFFGGVLNPMLSFMALLGVLYTVRTQGRELKEAREENRIANRIQDKQTAVFERQNFESVFFRLIDVHSQIAERIRSRVDKYGATGFAIVVADVMDRFSSACSSHEFDELLKPEPQYKQVKSHLESLEVEWFKEAAEHGIVGENRVLLSQYYRNFYQIFKLIDGYKVYFDSESSDRSRRRRSRVEYFQRRQYCNILRAQLSDDELKLLFFNCVTSSGDGLKRYVEQYSLLKHLRTTEIFKGREHLLSMYDEAAYADYEKISDEQIHNFDRARSRSQFRNVFITLE
;
A
#
# COMPACT_ATOMS: atom_id res chain seq x y z
N MET A 1 -11.84 -2.03 32.87
CA MET A 1 -13.13 -1.51 32.36
C MET A 1 -13.68 -2.52 31.35
N SER A 2 -14.77 -3.22 31.66
CA SER A 2 -15.25 -4.38 30.85
C SER A 2 -15.60 -3.96 29.41
N ALA A 3 -15.10 -4.73 28.43
CA ALA A 3 -15.30 -4.54 26.98
C ALA A 3 -16.79 -4.43 26.59
N ASP A 4 -17.67 -5.02 27.38
CA ASP A 4 -19.11 -4.97 27.18
C ASP A 4 -19.71 -3.57 27.46
N LYS A 5 -19.15 -2.81 28.42
CA LYS A 5 -19.55 -1.41 28.65
C LYS A 5 -19.15 -0.49 27.50
N ILE A 6 -18.00 -0.75 26.87
CA ILE A 6 -17.51 0.04 25.72
C ILE A 6 -18.35 -0.26 24.47
N SER A 7 -18.68 -1.53 24.22
CA SER A 7 -19.55 -1.94 23.11
C SER A 7 -20.97 -1.35 23.22
N ARG A 8 -21.57 -1.39 24.42
CA ARG A 8 -22.89 -0.79 24.66
C ARG A 8 -22.87 0.73 24.54
N ALA A 9 -21.84 1.40 25.04
CA ALA A 9 -21.67 2.85 24.88
C ALA A 9 -21.46 3.25 23.40
N TYR A 10 -20.66 2.48 22.65
CA TYR A 10 -20.41 2.71 21.23
C TYR A 10 -21.68 2.49 20.38
N LYS A 11 -22.44 1.42 20.63
CA LYS A 11 -23.75 1.22 19.97
C LYS A 11 -24.71 2.36 20.32
N LYS A 12 -24.84 2.75 21.60
CA LYS A 12 -25.74 3.83 22.02
C LYS A 12 -25.38 5.19 21.41
N ALA A 13 -24.08 5.49 21.26
CA ALA A 13 -23.59 6.69 20.58
C ALA A 13 -23.82 6.65 19.07
N LYS A 14 -23.56 5.49 18.41
CA LYS A 14 -23.71 5.32 16.96
C LYS A 14 -25.18 5.35 16.53
N TYR A 15 -26.06 4.62 17.22
CA TYR A 15 -27.49 4.60 16.92
C TYR A 15 -28.21 5.88 17.36
N GLY A 16 -27.77 6.52 18.45
CA GLY A 16 -28.27 7.85 18.86
C GLY A 16 -27.90 8.97 17.89
N SER A 17 -26.70 8.93 17.30
CA SER A 17 -26.29 9.88 16.25
C SER A 17 -27.04 9.65 14.94
N TYR A 18 -27.25 8.38 14.57
CA TYR A 18 -27.99 8.03 13.35
C TYR A 18 -29.47 8.41 13.45
N SER A 19 -30.15 8.11 14.57
CA SER A 19 -31.56 8.48 14.76
C SER A 19 -31.76 10.00 14.82
N GLN A 20 -30.82 10.76 15.41
CA GLN A 20 -30.86 12.22 15.42
C GLN A 20 -30.59 12.84 14.04
N ARG A 21 -29.76 12.21 13.20
CA ARG A 21 -29.55 12.63 11.81
C ARG A 21 -30.76 12.31 10.96
N LEU A 22 -31.34 11.12 11.13
CA LEU A 22 -32.54 10.68 10.43
C LEU A 22 -33.75 11.56 10.81
N MET A 23 -33.97 11.86 12.08
CA MET A 23 -35.05 12.77 12.52
C MET A 23 -34.87 14.19 12.00
N ARG A 24 -33.63 14.71 12.00
CA ARG A 24 -33.35 16.02 11.39
C ARG A 24 -33.60 16.00 9.89
N TRP A 25 -33.16 14.96 9.20
CA TRP A 25 -33.40 14.80 7.77
C TRP A 25 -34.89 14.66 7.45
N ILE A 26 -35.64 13.82 8.17
CA ILE A 26 -37.10 13.67 8.01
C ILE A 26 -37.80 15.00 8.28
N TYR A 27 -37.50 15.66 9.41
CA TYR A 27 -38.11 16.94 9.75
C TYR A 27 -37.83 17.98 8.67
N GLN A 28 -36.59 18.04 8.18
CA GLN A 28 -36.21 18.96 7.14
C GLN A 28 -36.93 18.62 5.83
N SER A 29 -36.83 17.39 5.32
CA SER A 29 -37.52 16.94 4.11
C SER A 29 -39.04 17.16 4.15
N VAL A 30 -39.67 16.96 5.32
CA VAL A 30 -41.10 17.27 5.53
C VAL A 30 -41.32 18.78 5.45
N THR A 31 -40.53 19.61 6.14
CA THR A 31 -40.65 21.08 6.02
C THR A 31 -40.40 21.60 4.61
N GLU A 32 -39.48 20.98 3.86
CA GLU A 32 -39.14 21.35 2.49
C GLU A 32 -40.30 21.04 1.52
N SER A 33 -40.94 19.88 1.68
CA SER A 33 -42.14 19.48 0.93
C SER A 33 -43.38 20.30 1.31
N VAL A 34 -43.54 20.63 2.59
CA VAL A 34 -44.64 21.47 3.10
C VAL A 34 -44.53 22.91 2.60
N PHE A 35 -43.33 23.46 2.48
CA PHE A 35 -43.17 24.85 1.99
C PHE A 35 -43.66 25.03 0.55
N GLY A 36 -43.25 24.13 -0.37
CA GLY A 36 -43.68 24.20 -1.76
C GLY A 36 -45.19 24.01 -1.94
N THR A 37 -45.78 23.08 -1.19
CA THR A 37 -47.24 22.85 -1.20
C THR A 37 -48.02 24.02 -0.60
N VAL A 38 -47.53 24.63 0.48
CA VAL A 38 -48.13 25.83 1.07
C VAL A 38 -48.05 27.02 0.11
N LEU A 39 -46.93 27.22 -0.58
CA LEU A 39 -46.77 28.31 -1.54
C LEU A 39 -47.68 28.12 -2.76
N MET A 40 -47.85 26.88 -3.24
CA MET A 40 -48.79 26.54 -4.31
C MET A 40 -50.25 26.78 -3.88
N LEU A 41 -50.64 26.29 -2.71
CA LEU A 41 -51.99 26.48 -2.16
C LEU A 41 -52.30 27.96 -1.90
N ALA A 42 -51.34 28.73 -1.38
CA ALA A 42 -51.49 30.17 -1.18
C ALA A 42 -51.71 30.90 -2.51
N SER A 43 -50.98 30.54 -3.57
CA SER A 43 -51.21 31.09 -4.93
C SER A 43 -52.58 30.73 -5.47
N ILE A 44 -53.03 29.48 -5.30
CA ILE A 44 -54.35 29.01 -5.74
C ILE A 44 -55.47 29.73 -4.97
N ILE A 45 -55.35 29.84 -3.65
CA ILE A 45 -56.31 30.54 -2.78
C ILE A 45 -56.37 32.02 -3.17
N LEU A 46 -55.24 32.67 -3.41
CA LEU A 46 -55.19 34.06 -3.86
C LEU A 46 -55.96 34.25 -5.18
N ILE A 47 -55.69 33.38 -6.16
CA ILE A 47 -56.38 33.41 -7.47
C ILE A 47 -57.88 33.13 -7.31
N ALA A 48 -58.25 32.15 -6.48
CA ALA A 48 -59.65 31.78 -6.24
C ALA A 48 -60.42 32.86 -5.47
N CYS A 49 -59.81 33.51 -4.48
CA CYS A 49 -60.40 34.64 -3.75
C CYS A 49 -60.64 35.83 -4.68
N VAL A 50 -59.68 36.13 -5.56
CA VAL A 50 -59.88 37.17 -6.57
C VAL A 50 -60.95 36.76 -7.58
N GLY A 51 -60.90 35.55 -8.13
CA GLY A 51 -61.90 35.06 -9.08
C GLY A 51 -63.32 35.04 -8.49
N SER A 52 -63.45 34.62 -7.23
CA SER A 52 -64.72 34.64 -6.50
C SER A 52 -65.23 36.05 -6.24
N PHE A 53 -64.35 37.00 -5.91
CA PHE A 53 -64.69 38.41 -5.78
C PHE A 53 -65.21 38.99 -7.10
N ILE A 54 -64.56 38.68 -8.23
CA ILE A 54 -64.98 39.10 -9.57
C ILE A 54 -66.37 38.54 -9.89
N LEU A 55 -66.60 37.25 -9.66
CA LEU A 55 -67.89 36.59 -9.90
C LEU A 55 -69.01 37.18 -9.03
N MET A 56 -68.78 37.40 -7.74
CA MET A 56 -69.78 38.00 -6.84
C MET A 56 -70.20 39.39 -7.30
N LYS A 57 -69.24 40.19 -7.77
CA LYS A 57 -69.50 41.53 -8.30
C LYS A 57 -70.32 41.50 -9.59
N VAL A 58 -69.95 40.64 -10.55
CA VAL A 58 -70.64 40.53 -11.86
C VAL A 58 -72.06 39.96 -11.70
N SER A 59 -72.26 38.98 -10.83
CA SER A 59 -73.55 38.29 -10.70
C SER A 59 -74.56 38.96 -9.76
N PHE A 60 -74.10 39.65 -8.71
CA PHE A 60 -75.00 40.17 -7.67
C PHE A 60 -74.99 41.70 -7.53
N GLY A 61 -74.13 42.42 -8.27
CA GLY A 61 -74.11 43.89 -8.26
C GLY A 61 -73.82 44.51 -6.89
N VAL A 62 -73.21 43.75 -5.97
CA VAL A 62 -72.97 44.18 -4.59
C VAL A 62 -71.80 45.16 -4.55
N ASP A 63 -72.06 46.45 -4.38
CA ASP A 63 -71.03 47.45 -4.12
C ASP A 63 -70.57 47.42 -2.65
N LEU A 64 -69.25 47.43 -2.43
CA LEU A 64 -68.67 47.55 -1.09
C LEU A 64 -68.59 49.04 -0.75
N PRO A 65 -68.74 49.46 0.52
CA PRO A 65 -68.96 50.86 0.90
C PRO A 65 -67.82 51.85 0.60
N PHE A 66 -66.75 51.43 -0.08
CA PHE A 66 -65.62 52.28 -0.53
C PHE A 66 -65.39 52.27 -2.05
N PHE A 67 -66.13 51.48 -2.84
CA PHE A 67 -66.02 51.43 -4.30
C PHE A 67 -67.44 51.29 -4.89
N GLY A 68 -68.03 52.41 -5.32
CA GLY A 68 -69.32 52.44 -6.02
C GLY A 68 -69.11 52.70 -7.51
N PHE A 69 -69.50 51.76 -8.36
CA PHE A 69 -69.47 51.95 -9.82
C PHE A 69 -70.74 51.34 -10.46
N ASN A 70 -71.57 52.20 -11.06
CA ASN A 70 -72.80 51.79 -11.76
C ASN A 70 -72.48 51.08 -13.08
N PHE A 71 -72.94 49.83 -13.23
CA PHE A 71 -72.41 48.82 -14.17
C PHE A 71 -72.89 48.94 -15.65
N VAL A 72 -73.75 49.89 -16.02
CA VAL A 72 -74.46 49.83 -17.33
C VAL A 72 -73.79 50.63 -18.47
N SER A 73 -72.76 51.43 -18.22
CA SER A 73 -72.04 52.11 -19.31
C SER A 73 -70.56 52.28 -19.02
N GLN A 74 -69.76 51.30 -19.43
CA GLN A 74 -68.44 51.46 -20.05
C GLN A 74 -67.66 50.15 -19.93
N LEU A 75 -67.41 49.48 -21.06
CA LEU A 75 -66.40 48.43 -21.19
C LEU A 75 -65.01 48.90 -20.65
N SER A 76 -64.79 50.22 -20.58
CA SER A 76 -63.60 50.87 -20.02
C SER A 76 -63.40 50.68 -18.50
N SER A 77 -64.47 50.51 -17.71
CA SER A 77 -64.35 50.33 -16.25
C SER A 77 -63.96 48.90 -15.87
N LEU A 78 -64.35 47.91 -16.69
CA LEU A 78 -63.86 46.53 -16.62
C LEU A 78 -62.36 46.44 -16.92
N GLY A 79 -61.86 47.24 -17.88
CA GLY A 79 -60.43 47.39 -18.16
C GLY A 79 -59.66 47.95 -16.95
N GLN A 80 -60.12 49.08 -16.41
CA GLN A 80 -59.47 49.72 -15.24
C GLN A 80 -59.49 48.85 -13.97
N PHE A 81 -60.53 48.04 -13.80
CA PHE A 81 -60.61 47.07 -12.73
C PHE A 81 -59.67 45.87 -12.94
N GLY A 82 -59.60 45.36 -14.17
CA GLY A 82 -58.59 44.37 -14.57
C GLY A 82 -57.16 44.87 -14.36
N ASP A 83 -56.90 46.15 -14.62
CA ASP A 83 -55.62 46.81 -14.41
C ASP A 83 -55.26 46.91 -12.91
N PHE A 84 -56.24 47.14 -12.02
CA PHE A 84 -56.01 47.15 -10.57
C PHE A 84 -55.62 45.75 -10.05
N PHE A 85 -56.38 44.71 -10.42
CA PHE A 85 -56.08 43.34 -10.00
C PHE A 85 -54.80 42.82 -10.65
N GLY A 86 -54.57 43.09 -11.94
CA GLY A 86 -53.31 42.79 -12.60
C GLY A 86 -52.14 43.52 -11.97
N GLY A 87 -52.33 44.79 -11.55
CA GLY A 87 -51.33 45.61 -10.88
C GLY A 87 -50.95 45.13 -9.48
N VAL A 88 -51.84 44.46 -8.76
CA VAL A 88 -51.56 43.90 -7.42
C VAL A 88 -51.14 42.43 -7.49
N LEU A 89 -51.84 41.61 -8.28
CA LEU A 89 -51.58 40.17 -8.38
C LEU A 89 -50.28 39.86 -9.11
N ASN A 90 -49.94 40.56 -10.19
CA ASN A 90 -48.72 40.26 -10.92
C ASN A 90 -47.48 40.45 -10.05
N PRO A 91 -47.31 41.57 -9.30
CA PRO A 91 -46.21 41.69 -8.35
C PRO A 91 -46.24 40.66 -7.22
N MET A 92 -47.41 40.33 -6.65
CA MET A 92 -47.50 39.33 -5.57
C MET A 92 -47.12 37.92 -6.05
N LEU A 93 -47.65 37.48 -7.19
CA LEU A 93 -47.31 36.18 -7.80
C LEU A 93 -45.84 36.16 -8.24
N SER A 94 -45.31 37.27 -8.78
CA SER A 94 -43.90 37.39 -9.16
C SER A 94 -42.98 37.28 -7.93
N PHE A 95 -43.36 37.89 -6.80
CA PHE A 95 -42.63 37.77 -5.54
C PHE A 95 -42.67 36.34 -4.99
N MET A 96 -43.82 35.67 -5.04
CA MET A 96 -43.94 34.26 -4.65
C MET A 96 -43.09 33.34 -5.54
N ALA A 97 -43.04 33.60 -6.86
CA ALA A 97 -42.17 32.89 -7.77
C ALA A 97 -40.68 33.11 -7.44
N LEU A 98 -40.28 34.34 -7.13
CA LEU A 98 -38.92 34.66 -6.67
C LEU A 98 -38.55 33.92 -5.38
N LEU A 99 -39.46 33.85 -4.41
CA LEU A 99 -39.27 33.07 -3.17
C LEU A 99 -39.09 31.57 -3.47
N GLY A 100 -39.89 31.02 -4.39
CA GLY A 100 -39.75 29.63 -4.83
C GLY A 100 -38.39 29.34 -5.48
N VAL A 101 -37.91 30.26 -6.33
CA VAL A 101 -36.59 30.15 -6.96
C VAL A 101 -35.46 30.26 -5.93
N LEU A 102 -35.53 31.23 -5.02
CA LEU A 102 -34.51 31.44 -3.99
C LEU A 102 -34.41 30.23 -3.04
N TYR A 103 -35.57 29.67 -2.67
CA TYR A 103 -35.66 28.44 -1.91
C TYR A 103 -35.01 27.26 -2.66
N THR A 104 -35.34 27.08 -3.94
CA THR A 104 -34.77 26.04 -4.79
C THR A 104 -33.25 26.16 -4.91
N VAL A 105 -32.72 27.37 -5.16
CA VAL A 105 -31.27 27.63 -5.23
C VAL A 105 -30.59 27.29 -3.90
N ARG A 106 -31.22 27.61 -2.77
CA ARG A 106 -30.70 27.26 -1.45
C ARG A 106 -30.63 25.75 -1.24
N THR A 107 -31.67 24.99 -1.59
CA THR A 107 -31.68 23.52 -1.46
C THR A 107 -30.63 22.89 -2.37
N GLN A 108 -30.57 23.29 -3.64
CA GLN A 108 -29.54 22.83 -4.59
C GLN A 108 -28.11 23.09 -4.09
N GLY A 109 -27.88 24.25 -3.45
CA GLY A 109 -26.58 24.57 -2.85
C GLY A 109 -26.19 23.63 -1.68
N ARG A 110 -27.17 23.14 -0.92
CA ARG A 110 -26.95 22.17 0.16
C ARG A 110 -26.69 20.77 -0.39
N GLU A 111 -27.48 20.32 -1.35
CA GLU A 111 -27.29 19.04 -2.05
C GLU A 111 -25.91 18.98 -2.72
N LEU A 112 -25.49 20.05 -3.40
CA LEU A 112 -24.16 20.11 -4.02
C LEU A 112 -23.03 20.03 -2.99
N LYS A 113 -23.21 20.62 -1.80
CA LYS A 113 -22.23 20.54 -0.72
C LYS A 113 -22.13 19.12 -0.15
N GLU A 114 -23.26 18.45 0.04
CA GLU A 114 -23.31 17.06 0.51
C GLU A 114 -22.71 16.11 -0.54
N ALA A 115 -23.08 16.26 -1.81
CA ALA A 115 -22.52 15.49 -2.92
C ALA A 115 -21.00 15.69 -3.07
N ARG A 116 -20.49 16.91 -2.85
CA ARG A 116 -19.03 17.17 -2.84
C ARG A 116 -18.34 16.45 -1.68
N GLU A 117 -18.95 16.41 -0.52
CA GLU A 117 -18.39 15.74 0.65
C GLU A 117 -18.41 14.21 0.48
N GLU A 118 -19.50 13.65 -0.05
CA GLU A 118 -19.59 12.23 -0.39
C GLU A 118 -18.54 11.84 -1.43
N ASN A 119 -18.35 12.64 -2.49
CA ASN A 119 -17.29 12.43 -3.48
C ASN A 119 -15.89 12.47 -2.85
N ARG A 120 -15.63 13.39 -1.91
CA ARG A 120 -14.35 13.45 -1.19
C ARG A 120 -14.11 12.19 -0.35
N ILE A 121 -15.16 11.69 0.31
CA ILE A 121 -15.09 10.45 1.08
C ILE A 121 -14.86 9.25 0.15
N ALA A 122 -15.59 9.18 -0.96
CA ALA A 122 -15.45 8.14 -1.97
C ALA A 122 -14.04 8.10 -2.56
N ASN A 123 -13.48 9.25 -2.95
CA ASN A 123 -12.09 9.34 -3.43
C ASN A 123 -11.09 8.81 -2.40
N ARG A 124 -11.22 9.20 -1.13
CA ARG A 124 -10.33 8.69 -0.06
C ARG A 124 -10.48 7.19 0.19
N ILE A 125 -11.69 6.65 0.03
CA ILE A 125 -11.93 5.19 0.12
C ILE A 125 -11.27 4.50 -1.07
N GLN A 126 -11.42 5.06 -2.27
CA GLN A 126 -10.81 4.54 -3.48
C GLN A 126 -9.29 4.51 -3.39
N ASP A 127 -8.64 5.58 -2.91
CA ASP A 127 -7.17 5.62 -2.72
C ASP A 127 -6.70 4.49 -1.79
N LYS A 128 -7.42 4.26 -0.68
CA LYS A 128 -7.14 3.15 0.25
C LYS A 128 -7.37 1.79 -0.40
N GLN A 129 -8.42 1.64 -1.21
CA GLN A 129 -8.68 0.40 -1.95
C GLN A 129 -7.58 0.11 -2.96
N THR A 130 -7.09 1.12 -3.69
CA THR A 130 -5.95 0.98 -4.60
C THR A 130 -4.72 0.49 -3.85
N ALA A 131 -4.40 1.07 -2.69
CA ALA A 131 -3.27 0.61 -1.87
C ALA A 131 -3.40 -0.85 -1.40
N VAL A 132 -4.62 -1.26 -0.99
CA VAL A 132 -4.91 -2.66 -0.62
C VAL A 132 -4.79 -3.58 -1.82
N PHE A 133 -5.32 -3.17 -2.97
CA PHE A 133 -5.28 -3.93 -4.22
C PHE A 133 -3.84 -4.15 -4.70
N GLU A 134 -3.01 -3.10 -4.73
CA GLU A 134 -1.59 -3.19 -5.09
C GLU A 134 -0.83 -4.16 -4.17
N ARG A 135 -1.12 -4.12 -2.86
CA ARG A 135 -0.57 -5.07 -1.90
C ARG A 135 -1.01 -6.51 -2.19
N GLN A 136 -2.31 -6.73 -2.46
CA GLN A 136 -2.83 -8.05 -2.80
C GLN A 136 -2.23 -8.59 -4.10
N ASN A 137 -2.09 -7.75 -5.12
CA ASN A 137 -1.45 -8.12 -6.39
C ASN A 137 0.01 -8.53 -6.16
N PHE A 138 0.77 -7.70 -5.42
CA PHE A 138 2.14 -8.03 -5.02
C PHE A 138 2.21 -9.36 -4.26
N GLU A 139 1.42 -9.54 -3.20
CA GLU A 139 1.40 -10.77 -2.38
C GLU A 139 1.05 -11.99 -3.25
N SER A 140 0.11 -11.85 -4.17
CA SER A 140 -0.26 -12.90 -5.11
C SER A 140 0.88 -13.30 -6.04
N VAL A 141 1.60 -12.33 -6.62
CA VAL A 141 2.79 -12.62 -7.46
C VAL A 141 3.91 -13.21 -6.62
N PHE A 142 4.15 -12.68 -5.42
CA PHE A 142 5.17 -13.14 -4.49
C PHE A 142 4.97 -14.60 -4.10
N PHE A 143 3.77 -14.99 -3.66
CA PHE A 143 3.49 -16.38 -3.27
C PHE A 143 3.56 -17.33 -4.47
N ARG A 144 3.11 -16.92 -5.66
CA ARG A 144 3.31 -17.72 -6.88
C ARG A 144 4.78 -17.96 -7.18
N LEU A 145 5.65 -16.96 -7.02
CA LEU A 145 7.09 -17.15 -7.23
C LEU A 145 7.70 -18.05 -6.16
N ILE A 146 7.26 -17.95 -4.90
CA ILE A 146 7.67 -18.90 -3.84
C ILE A 146 7.27 -20.33 -4.21
N ASP A 147 6.07 -20.55 -4.74
CA ASP A 147 5.63 -21.88 -5.14
C ASP A 147 6.51 -22.44 -6.26
N VAL A 148 6.85 -21.61 -7.26
CA VAL A 148 7.79 -21.99 -8.32
C VAL A 148 9.18 -22.28 -7.75
N HIS A 149 9.66 -21.46 -6.82
CA HIS A 149 10.94 -21.68 -6.13
C HIS A 149 10.96 -23.00 -5.37
N SER A 150 9.90 -23.28 -4.61
CA SER A 150 9.72 -24.52 -3.86
C SER A 150 9.74 -25.74 -4.79
N GLN A 151 9.09 -25.66 -5.95
CA GLN A 151 9.16 -26.74 -6.96
C GLN A 151 10.58 -26.94 -7.52
N ILE A 152 11.34 -25.87 -7.75
CA ILE A 152 12.75 -25.98 -8.17
C ILE A 152 13.59 -26.60 -7.05
N ALA A 153 13.37 -26.16 -5.81
CA ALA A 153 14.05 -26.69 -4.63
C ALA A 153 13.78 -28.19 -4.45
N GLU A 154 12.53 -28.61 -4.64
CA GLU A 154 12.13 -30.02 -4.52
C GLU A 154 12.76 -30.91 -5.61
N ARG A 155 12.95 -30.39 -6.83
CA ARG A 155 13.70 -31.11 -7.89
C ARG A 155 15.15 -31.37 -7.53
N ILE A 156 15.76 -30.47 -6.76
CA ILE A 156 17.14 -30.65 -6.27
C ILE A 156 17.12 -31.60 -5.07
N ARG A 157 16.21 -31.38 -4.11
CA ARG A 157 16.09 -32.15 -2.87
C ARG A 157 15.75 -33.63 -3.08
N SER A 158 14.88 -33.91 -4.05
CA SER A 158 14.46 -35.28 -4.43
C SER A 158 15.58 -36.12 -5.04
N ARG A 159 16.72 -35.51 -5.41
CA ARG A 159 17.94 -36.27 -5.71
C ARG A 159 18.49 -36.80 -4.40
N VAL A 160 18.51 -38.11 -4.25
CA VAL A 160 19.05 -38.77 -3.06
C VAL A 160 20.18 -39.69 -3.48
N ASP A 161 21.30 -39.64 -2.77
CA ASP A 161 22.40 -40.57 -2.99
C ASP A 161 22.13 -41.95 -2.37
N LYS A 162 23.11 -42.85 -2.48
CA LYS A 162 23.03 -44.20 -1.91
C LYS A 162 22.97 -44.22 -0.37
N TYR A 163 23.32 -43.11 0.28
CA TYR A 163 23.39 -42.96 1.74
C TYR A 163 22.21 -42.18 2.32
N GLY A 164 21.27 -41.73 1.49
CA GLY A 164 20.09 -40.98 1.92
C GLY A 164 20.30 -39.46 2.00
N ALA A 165 21.45 -38.93 1.56
CA ALA A 165 21.72 -37.51 1.55
C ALA A 165 20.90 -36.80 0.46
N THR A 166 20.31 -35.66 0.82
CA THR A 166 19.54 -34.84 -0.14
C THR A 166 20.47 -34.15 -1.15
N GLY A 167 19.93 -33.79 -2.31
CA GLY A 167 20.73 -33.18 -3.38
C GLY A 167 21.47 -31.92 -2.97
N PHE A 168 20.88 -31.09 -2.08
CA PHE A 168 21.57 -29.92 -1.53
C PHE A 168 22.75 -30.33 -0.63
N ALA A 169 22.57 -31.32 0.24
CA ALA A 169 23.63 -31.80 1.13
C ALA A 169 24.82 -32.37 0.35
N ILE A 170 24.57 -33.08 -0.77
CA ILE A 170 25.61 -33.60 -1.65
C ILE A 170 26.46 -32.46 -2.22
N VAL A 171 25.82 -31.41 -2.76
CA VAL A 171 26.56 -30.28 -3.34
C VAL A 171 27.34 -29.51 -2.26
N VAL A 172 26.78 -29.37 -1.05
CA VAL A 172 27.49 -28.77 0.08
C VAL A 172 28.74 -29.58 0.40
N ALA A 173 28.62 -30.91 0.47
CA ALA A 173 29.74 -31.80 0.74
C ALA A 173 30.83 -31.69 -0.34
N ASP A 174 30.47 -31.66 -1.62
CA ASP A 174 31.42 -31.53 -2.74
C ASP A 174 32.25 -30.24 -2.66
N VAL A 175 31.61 -29.11 -2.36
CA VAL A 175 32.31 -27.81 -2.19
C VAL A 175 33.23 -27.86 -0.97
N MET A 176 32.76 -28.42 0.14
CA MET A 176 33.53 -28.48 1.37
C MET A 176 34.71 -29.46 1.31
N ASP A 177 34.55 -30.59 0.62
CA ASP A 177 35.62 -31.56 0.42
C ASP A 177 36.79 -30.94 -0.35
N ARG A 178 36.47 -30.21 -1.44
CA ARG A 178 37.46 -29.44 -2.22
C ARG A 178 38.16 -28.37 -1.39
N PHE A 179 37.39 -27.60 -0.62
CA PHE A 179 37.96 -26.58 0.26
C PHE A 179 38.88 -27.21 1.32
N SER A 180 38.47 -28.32 1.94
CA SER A 180 39.26 -29.01 2.95
C SER A 180 40.56 -29.61 2.37
N SER A 181 40.49 -30.14 1.15
CA SER A 181 41.65 -30.66 0.41
C SER A 181 42.66 -29.56 0.08
N ALA A 182 42.18 -28.38 -0.36
CA ALA A 182 43.03 -27.22 -0.61
C ALA A 182 43.77 -26.78 0.66
N CYS A 183 43.04 -26.66 1.79
CA CYS A 183 43.64 -26.30 3.08
C CYS A 183 44.71 -27.30 3.53
N SER A 184 44.40 -28.60 3.45
CA SER A 184 45.29 -29.67 3.95
C SER A 184 46.58 -29.78 3.14
N SER A 185 46.53 -29.45 1.85
CA SER A 185 47.70 -29.45 0.97
C SER A 185 48.73 -28.38 1.34
N HIS A 186 48.29 -27.26 1.92
CA HIS A 186 49.14 -26.11 2.23
C HIS A 186 49.51 -25.98 3.70
N GLU A 187 48.68 -26.48 4.64
CA GLU A 187 49.07 -26.62 6.06
C GLU A 187 50.34 -27.47 6.21
N PHE A 188 50.52 -28.48 5.34
CA PHE A 188 51.70 -29.34 5.33
C PHE A 188 52.98 -28.61 4.91
N ASP A 189 52.88 -27.66 3.97
CA ASP A 189 54.01 -26.85 3.49
C ASP A 189 54.43 -25.76 4.49
N GLU A 190 53.53 -25.36 5.38
CA GLU A 190 53.74 -24.26 6.32
C GLU A 190 54.27 -24.71 7.69
N LEU A 191 53.95 -25.93 8.11
CA LEU A 191 54.56 -26.62 9.26
C LEU A 191 56.10 -26.80 9.12
N LEU A 192 56.65 -26.60 7.93
CA LEU A 192 58.08 -26.62 7.64
C LEU A 192 58.80 -25.29 7.91
N LYS A 193 58.10 -24.19 8.28
CA LYS A 193 58.71 -22.87 8.48
C LYS A 193 58.95 -22.54 9.98
N PRO A 194 60.10 -21.94 10.36
CA PRO A 194 60.46 -21.70 11.78
C PRO A 194 59.71 -20.54 12.47
N GLU A 195 59.67 -20.60 13.82
CA GLU A 195 58.76 -19.94 14.78
C GLU A 195 58.52 -18.41 14.77
N PRO A 196 59.39 -17.49 14.30
CA PRO A 196 59.13 -16.05 14.50
C PRO A 196 57.97 -15.46 13.68
N GLN A 197 57.47 -16.15 12.65
CA GLN A 197 56.54 -15.59 11.66
C GLN A 197 55.05 -15.81 11.97
N TYR A 198 54.68 -16.53 13.02
CA TYR A 198 53.30 -17.02 13.23
C TYR A 198 52.19 -15.96 13.19
N LYS A 199 52.42 -14.73 13.66
CA LYS A 199 51.36 -13.69 13.68
C LYS A 199 51.08 -13.09 12.29
N GLN A 200 52.13 -12.82 11.51
CA GLN A 200 51.98 -12.36 10.11
C GLN A 200 51.50 -13.49 9.20
N VAL A 201 51.97 -14.71 9.48
CA VAL A 201 51.54 -15.94 8.82
C VAL A 201 50.05 -16.19 9.03
N LYS A 202 49.53 -15.99 10.26
CA LYS A 202 48.09 -16.16 10.52
C LYS A 202 47.19 -15.26 9.66
N SER A 203 47.51 -13.96 9.55
CA SER A 203 46.73 -13.06 8.69
C SER A 203 46.84 -13.41 7.20
N HIS A 204 48.00 -13.93 6.78
CA HIS A 204 48.20 -14.38 5.39
C HIS A 204 47.43 -15.67 5.10
N LEU A 205 47.46 -16.63 6.02
CA LEU A 205 46.65 -17.85 6.00
C LEU A 205 45.15 -17.56 5.90
N GLU A 206 44.63 -16.68 6.76
CA GLU A 206 43.21 -16.29 6.72
C GLU A 206 42.83 -15.68 5.35
N SER A 207 43.74 -14.92 4.72
CA SER A 207 43.51 -14.38 3.37
C SER A 207 43.53 -15.46 2.28
N LEU A 208 44.40 -16.45 2.39
CA LEU A 208 44.49 -17.59 1.47
C LEU A 208 43.28 -18.53 1.61
N GLU A 209 42.83 -18.81 2.85
CA GLU A 209 41.64 -19.62 3.10
C GLU A 209 40.38 -18.99 2.47
N VAL A 210 40.26 -17.65 2.51
CA VAL A 210 39.18 -16.94 1.80
C VAL A 210 39.26 -17.13 0.28
N GLU A 211 40.46 -17.12 -0.29
CA GLU A 211 40.66 -17.31 -1.72
C GLU A 211 40.38 -18.75 -2.16
N TRP A 212 40.88 -19.74 -1.42
CA TRP A 212 40.56 -21.15 -1.67
C TRP A 212 39.08 -21.44 -1.50
N PHE A 213 38.41 -20.79 -0.55
CA PHE A 213 36.97 -20.95 -0.37
C PHE A 213 36.20 -20.40 -1.58
N LYS A 214 36.60 -19.24 -2.11
CA LYS A 214 36.03 -18.69 -3.35
C LYS A 214 36.22 -19.63 -4.53
N GLU A 215 37.42 -20.17 -4.68
CA GLU A 215 37.75 -21.11 -5.76
C GLU A 215 36.93 -22.40 -5.64
N ALA A 216 36.84 -22.96 -4.43
CA ALA A 216 36.02 -24.14 -4.15
C ALA A 216 34.52 -23.89 -4.41
N ALA A 217 34.01 -22.70 -4.08
CA ALA A 217 32.62 -22.34 -4.36
C ALA A 217 32.33 -22.16 -5.87
N GLU A 218 33.27 -21.60 -6.63
CA GLU A 218 33.13 -21.35 -8.07
C GLU A 218 33.29 -22.65 -8.89
N HIS A 219 34.27 -23.48 -8.54
CA HIS A 219 34.62 -24.68 -9.31
C HIS A 219 34.14 -25.99 -8.70
N GLY A 220 33.65 -25.98 -7.45
CA GLY A 220 33.15 -27.18 -6.78
C GLY A 220 31.79 -27.65 -7.29
N ILE A 221 31.00 -26.75 -7.87
CA ILE A 221 29.68 -27.07 -8.39
C ILE A 221 29.77 -27.32 -9.90
N VAL A 222 29.74 -28.59 -10.29
CA VAL A 222 29.92 -29.02 -11.68
C VAL A 222 28.70 -29.75 -12.25
N GLY A 223 28.68 -29.87 -13.59
CA GLY A 223 27.70 -30.66 -14.32
C GLY A 223 26.25 -30.20 -14.13
N GLU A 224 25.35 -31.16 -13.96
CA GLU A 224 23.91 -30.92 -13.86
C GLU A 224 23.51 -30.11 -12.61
N ASN A 225 24.23 -30.29 -11.49
CA ASN A 225 24.00 -29.55 -10.25
C ASN A 225 24.22 -28.05 -10.45
N ARG A 226 25.20 -27.66 -11.26
CA ARG A 226 25.45 -26.26 -11.61
C ARG A 226 24.27 -25.63 -12.36
N VAL A 227 23.68 -26.37 -13.30
CA VAL A 227 22.54 -25.88 -14.11
C VAL A 227 21.30 -25.68 -13.23
N LEU A 228 20.98 -26.68 -12.40
CA LEU A 228 19.83 -26.62 -11.50
C LEU A 228 19.98 -25.51 -10.46
N LEU A 229 21.15 -25.39 -9.82
CA LEU A 229 21.42 -24.33 -8.86
C LEU A 229 21.41 -22.95 -9.52
N SER A 230 21.90 -22.82 -10.76
CA SER A 230 21.80 -21.56 -11.50
C SER A 230 20.35 -21.16 -11.78
N GLN A 231 19.45 -22.12 -12.02
CA GLN A 231 18.01 -21.84 -12.13
C GLN A 231 17.41 -21.44 -10.77
N TYR A 232 17.78 -22.16 -9.71
CA TYR A 232 17.37 -21.88 -8.33
C TYR A 232 17.77 -20.45 -7.92
N TYR A 233 19.04 -20.06 -8.03
CA TYR A 233 19.51 -18.73 -7.63
C TYR A 233 18.93 -17.61 -8.48
N ARG A 234 18.71 -17.84 -9.78
CA ARG A 234 18.04 -16.85 -10.64
C ARG A 234 16.61 -16.62 -10.19
N ASN A 235 15.86 -17.67 -9.87
CA ASN A 235 14.50 -17.53 -9.34
C ASN A 235 14.52 -16.78 -8.00
N PHE A 236 15.42 -17.17 -7.11
CA PHE A 236 15.63 -16.54 -5.81
C PHE A 236 15.96 -15.04 -5.93
N TYR A 237 16.83 -14.67 -6.85
CA TYR A 237 17.15 -13.28 -7.18
C TYR A 237 15.93 -12.51 -7.69
N GLN A 238 15.09 -13.11 -8.55
CA GLN A 238 13.86 -12.45 -9.01
C GLN A 238 12.87 -12.20 -7.86
N ILE A 239 12.77 -13.12 -6.90
CA ILE A 239 11.94 -12.92 -5.71
C ILE A 239 12.45 -11.73 -4.91
N PHE A 240 13.76 -11.64 -4.64
CA PHE A 240 14.30 -10.46 -3.94
C PHE A 240 14.13 -9.17 -4.72
N LYS A 241 14.33 -9.21 -6.05
CA LYS A 241 14.10 -8.04 -6.90
C LYS A 241 12.64 -7.58 -6.84
N LEU A 242 11.70 -8.51 -6.79
CA LEU A 242 10.27 -8.20 -6.62
C LEU A 242 10.01 -7.57 -5.23
N ILE A 243 10.51 -8.18 -4.16
CA ILE A 243 10.37 -7.65 -2.79
C ILE A 243 11.00 -6.26 -2.69
N ASP A 244 12.25 -6.11 -3.15
CA ASP A 244 12.96 -4.83 -3.13
C ASP A 244 12.25 -3.78 -3.98
N GLY A 245 11.60 -4.18 -5.08
CA GLY A 245 10.78 -3.32 -5.93
C GLY A 245 9.49 -2.80 -5.28
N TYR A 246 8.95 -3.49 -4.27
CA TYR A 246 7.68 -3.14 -3.64
C TYR A 246 7.74 -1.78 -2.94
N LYS A 247 6.81 -0.88 -3.30
CA LYS A 247 6.68 0.46 -2.71
C LYS A 247 5.38 0.55 -1.92
N VAL A 248 5.42 1.19 -0.77
CA VAL A 248 4.25 1.40 0.06
C VAL A 248 3.58 2.71 -0.37
N TYR A 249 2.27 2.67 -0.57
CA TYR A 249 1.50 3.87 -0.88
C TYR A 249 1.47 4.79 0.35
N PHE A 250 1.90 6.04 0.19
CA PHE A 250 1.84 7.07 1.21
C PHE A 250 1.10 8.29 0.66
N ASP A 251 0.21 8.86 1.49
CA ASP A 251 -0.33 10.20 1.22
C ASP A 251 0.84 11.19 1.09
N SER A 252 0.72 12.06 0.09
CA SER A 252 1.76 12.93 -0.45
C SER A 252 2.14 14.09 0.47
N GLU A 253 2.58 13.82 1.71
CA GLU A 253 3.24 14.83 2.52
C GLU A 253 4.76 14.77 2.37
N SER A 254 5.28 15.73 1.61
CA SER A 254 6.65 15.91 1.15
C SER A 254 7.58 16.54 2.20
N SER A 255 7.52 16.09 3.45
CA SER A 255 8.52 16.49 4.46
C SER A 255 9.71 15.50 4.47
N ASP A 256 10.91 15.97 4.79
CA ASP A 256 12.09 15.10 4.87
C ASP A 256 12.00 14.07 6.02
N ARG A 257 11.31 14.44 7.11
CA ARG A 257 10.91 13.49 8.17
C ARG A 257 9.97 12.41 7.65
N SER A 258 9.07 12.76 6.73
CA SER A 258 8.17 11.80 6.07
C SER A 258 8.96 10.81 5.20
N ARG A 259 10.07 11.24 4.57
CA ARG A 259 10.93 10.35 3.77
C ARG A 259 11.63 9.29 4.62
N ARG A 260 12.29 9.68 5.72
CA ARG A 260 12.95 8.70 6.62
C ARG A 260 11.96 7.69 7.19
N ARG A 261 10.79 8.17 7.63
CA ARG A 261 9.71 7.30 8.12
C ARG A 261 9.23 6.34 7.04
N ARG A 262 9.09 6.80 5.80
CA ARG A 262 8.72 5.98 4.64
C ARG A 262 9.76 4.88 4.38
N SER A 263 11.03 5.23 4.24
CA SER A 263 12.10 4.24 3.99
C SER A 263 12.17 3.19 5.10
N ARG A 264 11.95 3.60 6.36
CA ARG A 264 11.87 2.69 7.51
C ARG A 264 10.71 1.70 7.38
N VAL A 265 9.50 2.18 7.10
CA VAL A 265 8.31 1.33 6.93
C VAL A 265 8.47 0.38 5.75
N GLU A 266 8.95 0.88 4.60
CA GLU A 266 9.21 0.06 3.41
C GLU A 266 10.25 -1.03 3.71
N TYR A 267 11.36 -0.68 4.37
CA TYR A 267 12.40 -1.63 4.73
C TYR A 267 11.85 -2.76 5.61
N PHE A 268 11.12 -2.43 6.69
CA PHE A 268 10.58 -3.44 7.59
C PHE A 268 9.55 -4.34 6.91
N GLN A 269 8.71 -3.79 6.03
CA GLN A 269 7.74 -4.59 5.29
C GLN A 269 8.43 -5.52 4.27
N ARG A 270 9.43 -5.03 3.53
CA ARG A 270 10.25 -5.85 2.63
C ARG A 270 10.95 -6.98 3.40
N ARG A 271 11.57 -6.65 4.53
CA ARG A 271 12.25 -7.63 5.39
C ARG A 271 11.28 -8.67 5.93
N GLN A 272 10.02 -8.31 6.22
CA GLN A 272 8.98 -9.28 6.60
C GLN A 272 8.74 -10.32 5.50
N TYR A 273 8.64 -9.91 4.23
CA TYR A 273 8.53 -10.85 3.11
C TYR A 273 9.81 -11.69 2.91
N CYS A 274 10.99 -11.09 3.08
CA CYS A 274 12.26 -11.82 3.07
C CYS A 274 12.34 -12.86 4.19
N ASN A 275 11.79 -12.58 5.37
CA ASN A 275 11.70 -13.54 6.47
C ASN A 275 10.79 -14.72 6.13
N ILE A 276 9.65 -14.47 5.47
CA ILE A 276 8.76 -15.54 4.99
C ILE A 276 9.51 -16.44 4.00
N LEU A 277 10.22 -15.85 3.04
CA LEU A 277 11.05 -16.59 2.08
C LEU A 277 12.14 -17.39 2.79
N ARG A 278 12.87 -16.76 3.72
CA ARG A 278 13.96 -17.39 4.48
C ARG A 278 13.46 -18.59 5.31
N ALA A 279 12.24 -18.54 5.82
CA ALA A 279 11.65 -19.64 6.58
C ALA A 279 11.39 -20.90 5.72
N GLN A 280 11.42 -20.78 4.38
CA GLN A 280 11.31 -21.93 3.47
C GLN A 280 12.67 -22.60 3.20
N LEU A 281 13.79 -21.95 3.54
CA LEU A 281 15.12 -22.45 3.24
C LEU A 281 15.58 -23.47 4.28
N SER A 282 16.16 -24.57 3.80
CA SER A 282 16.93 -25.49 4.64
C SER A 282 18.29 -24.92 5.02
N ASP A 283 18.94 -25.53 6.02
CA ASP A 283 20.30 -25.15 6.42
C ASP A 283 21.32 -25.36 5.29
N ASP A 284 21.15 -26.41 4.48
CA ASP A 284 21.99 -26.66 3.31
C ASP A 284 21.75 -25.65 2.18
N GLU A 285 20.51 -25.20 2.00
CA GLU A 285 20.22 -24.09 1.08
C GLU A 285 20.85 -22.77 1.54
N LEU A 286 20.86 -22.49 2.84
CA LEU A 286 21.55 -21.31 3.38
C LEU A 286 23.07 -21.39 3.18
N LYS A 287 23.68 -22.57 3.33
CA LYS A 287 25.10 -22.81 3.01
C LYS A 287 25.39 -22.54 1.53
N LEU A 288 24.57 -23.10 0.65
CA LEU A 288 24.74 -22.94 -0.80
C LEU A 288 24.52 -21.49 -1.24
N LEU A 289 23.57 -20.79 -0.62
CA LEU A 289 23.37 -19.35 -0.82
C LEU A 289 24.61 -18.55 -0.41
N PHE A 290 25.23 -18.90 0.73
CA PHE A 290 26.51 -18.32 1.15
C PHE A 290 27.60 -18.59 0.11
N PHE A 291 27.72 -19.82 -0.38
CA PHE A 291 28.76 -20.17 -1.36
C PHE A 291 28.57 -19.37 -2.65
N ASN A 292 27.34 -19.32 -3.17
CA ASN A 292 27.04 -18.59 -4.39
C ASN A 292 27.31 -17.09 -4.29
N CYS A 293 26.92 -16.44 -3.19
CA CYS A 293 27.09 -15.00 -3.03
C CYS A 293 28.57 -14.58 -2.83
N VAL A 294 29.47 -15.53 -2.53
CA VAL A 294 30.92 -15.31 -2.50
C VAL A 294 31.54 -15.37 -3.90
N THR A 295 30.86 -16.01 -4.86
CA THR A 295 31.32 -16.09 -6.25
C THR A 295 30.99 -14.83 -7.05
N SER A 296 31.69 -14.65 -8.16
CA SER A 296 31.49 -13.51 -9.07
C SER A 296 30.05 -13.45 -9.62
N SER A 297 29.44 -14.61 -9.84
CA SER A 297 28.09 -14.74 -10.39
C SER A 297 26.98 -14.39 -9.38
N GLY A 298 27.26 -14.50 -8.08
CA GLY A 298 26.29 -14.26 -7.01
C GLY A 298 26.34 -12.85 -6.40
N ASP A 299 27.21 -11.96 -6.89
CA ASP A 299 27.40 -10.61 -6.33
C ASP A 299 26.09 -9.80 -6.28
N GLY A 300 25.25 -9.92 -7.31
CA GLY A 300 23.94 -9.27 -7.34
C GLY A 300 22.99 -9.76 -6.25
N LEU A 301 23.10 -11.03 -5.83
CA LEU A 301 22.29 -11.63 -4.78
C LEU A 301 22.86 -11.32 -3.39
N LYS A 302 24.19 -11.25 -3.26
CA LYS A 302 24.91 -10.93 -2.01
C LYS A 302 24.35 -9.68 -1.34
N ARG A 303 24.13 -8.62 -2.11
CA ARG A 303 23.54 -7.38 -1.61
C ARG A 303 22.21 -7.59 -0.89
N TYR A 304 21.31 -8.40 -1.44
CA TYR A 304 20.01 -8.67 -0.81
C TYR A 304 20.16 -9.55 0.43
N VAL A 305 21.09 -10.51 0.39
CA VAL A 305 21.40 -11.39 1.51
C VAL A 305 21.87 -10.59 2.72
N GLU A 306 22.75 -9.60 2.51
CA GLU A 306 23.23 -8.68 3.53
C GLU A 306 22.13 -7.73 4.02
N GLN A 307 21.46 -7.04 3.09
CA GLN A 307 20.44 -6.03 3.38
C GLN A 307 19.27 -6.58 4.24
N TYR A 308 18.87 -7.83 4.00
CA TYR A 308 17.73 -8.45 4.66
C TYR A 308 18.09 -9.47 5.73
N SER A 309 19.38 -9.59 6.08
CA SER A 309 19.89 -10.49 7.12
C SER A 309 19.52 -11.97 6.92
N LEU A 310 19.72 -12.46 5.70
CA LEU A 310 19.31 -13.82 5.33
C LEU A 310 20.13 -14.91 6.03
N LEU A 311 21.35 -14.60 6.46
CA LEU A 311 22.28 -15.55 7.08
C LEU A 311 22.14 -15.62 8.61
N LYS A 312 21.16 -14.94 9.21
CA LYS A 312 20.92 -14.90 10.67
C LYS A 312 20.89 -16.29 11.35
N HIS A 313 20.40 -17.32 10.67
CA HIS A 313 20.29 -18.68 11.22
C HIS A 313 21.24 -19.68 10.56
N LEU A 314 22.25 -19.20 9.85
CA LEU A 314 23.31 -20.06 9.33
C LEU A 314 24.08 -20.69 10.49
N ARG A 315 24.20 -22.02 10.50
CA ARG A 315 24.97 -22.74 11.53
C ARG A 315 26.48 -22.65 11.28
N THR A 316 27.07 -21.51 11.63
CA THR A 316 28.47 -21.19 11.35
C THR A 316 29.47 -22.17 11.98
N THR A 317 29.15 -22.71 13.15
CA THR A 317 30.02 -23.64 13.89
C THR A 317 30.21 -24.98 13.17
N GLU A 318 29.15 -25.52 12.56
CA GLU A 318 29.18 -26.81 11.85
C GLU A 318 29.91 -26.69 10.51
N ILE A 319 29.71 -25.56 9.82
CA ILE A 319 30.20 -25.29 8.46
C ILE A 319 31.69 -24.99 8.47
N PHE A 320 32.13 -24.11 9.36
CA PHE A 320 33.47 -23.54 9.29
C PHE A 320 34.46 -24.11 10.31
N LYS A 321 34.05 -25.05 11.18
CA LYS A 321 34.92 -25.75 12.15
C LYS A 321 35.92 -24.83 12.91
N GLY A 322 35.50 -23.62 13.26
CA GLY A 322 36.35 -22.62 13.95
C GLY A 322 37.03 -21.57 13.05
N ARG A 323 36.81 -21.60 11.73
CA ARG A 323 37.29 -20.59 10.77
C ARG A 323 36.38 -19.37 10.70
N GLU A 324 36.27 -18.62 11.80
CA GLU A 324 35.37 -17.46 11.90
C GLU A 324 35.71 -16.32 10.93
N HIS A 325 36.96 -16.20 10.50
CA HIS A 325 37.38 -15.22 9.51
C HIS A 325 36.63 -15.36 8.17
N LEU A 326 36.11 -16.53 7.82
CA LEU A 326 35.29 -16.71 6.61
C LEU A 326 33.97 -15.94 6.69
N LEU A 327 33.48 -15.63 7.89
CA LEU A 327 32.28 -14.80 8.07
C LEU A 327 32.52 -13.34 7.68
N SER A 328 33.78 -12.88 7.67
CA SER A 328 34.12 -11.51 7.24
C SER A 328 33.95 -11.30 5.74
N MET A 329 33.60 -12.35 4.98
CA MET A 329 33.21 -12.24 3.58
C MET A 329 31.87 -11.51 3.39
N TYR A 330 31.07 -11.35 4.45
CA TYR A 330 29.79 -10.64 4.45
C TYR A 330 29.79 -9.48 5.44
N ASP A 331 28.98 -8.47 5.15
CA ASP A 331 28.66 -7.42 6.12
C ASP A 331 27.93 -8.01 7.35
N GLU A 332 28.17 -7.45 8.53
CA GLU A 332 27.52 -7.86 9.78
C GLU A 332 25.98 -7.82 9.69
N ALA A 333 25.43 -6.94 8.84
CA ALA A 333 24.00 -6.87 8.56
C ALA A 333 23.43 -8.19 8.04
N ALA A 334 24.22 -9.04 7.37
CA ALA A 334 23.77 -10.36 6.88
C ALA A 334 23.33 -11.30 8.01
N TYR A 335 23.86 -11.08 9.23
CA TYR A 335 23.61 -11.91 10.41
C TYR A 335 22.75 -11.21 11.47
N ALA A 336 22.44 -9.93 11.27
CA ALA A 336 21.80 -9.07 12.26
C ALA A 336 20.30 -9.38 12.48
N ASP A 337 19.78 -9.01 13.65
CA ASP A 337 18.34 -9.06 13.97
C ASP A 337 17.62 -7.75 13.63
N TYR A 338 16.29 -7.72 13.79
CA TYR A 338 15.46 -6.52 13.60
C TYR A 338 15.93 -5.34 14.45
N GLU A 339 16.26 -5.60 15.70
CA GLU A 339 16.64 -4.58 16.68
C GLU A 339 18.05 -4.03 16.46
N LYS A 340 18.88 -4.75 15.70
CA LYS A 340 20.30 -4.40 15.48
C LYS A 340 20.53 -3.52 14.24
N ILE A 341 19.52 -3.32 13.39
CA ILE A 341 19.64 -2.50 12.18
C ILE A 341 19.31 -1.04 12.50
N SER A 342 20.27 -0.13 12.30
CA SER A 342 20.14 1.30 12.55
C SER A 342 19.40 2.03 11.41
N ASP A 343 18.83 3.19 11.70
CA ASP A 343 18.20 4.05 10.67
C ASP A 343 19.21 4.52 9.61
N GLU A 344 20.49 4.65 9.97
CA GLU A 344 21.57 5.01 9.05
C GLU A 344 21.87 3.86 8.08
N GLN A 345 21.91 2.62 8.57
CA GLN A 345 22.03 1.44 7.70
C GLN A 345 20.86 1.34 6.72
N ILE A 346 19.63 1.55 7.19
CA ILE A 346 18.43 1.59 6.33
C ILE A 346 18.58 2.65 5.22
N HIS A 347 19.07 3.84 5.58
CA HIS A 347 19.30 4.90 4.60
C HIS A 347 20.39 4.55 3.58
N ASN A 348 21.47 3.91 4.03
CA ASN A 348 22.56 3.44 3.16
C ASN A 348 22.06 2.38 2.17
N PHE A 349 21.22 1.44 2.62
CA PHE A 349 20.59 0.46 1.74
C PHE A 349 19.71 1.12 0.66
N ASP A 350 18.91 2.13 1.03
CA ASP A 350 18.04 2.86 0.09
C ASP A 350 18.85 3.70 -0.93
N ARG A 351 19.99 4.25 -0.50
CA ARG A 351 20.96 4.92 -1.39
C ARG A 351 21.64 3.94 -2.35
N ALA A 352 22.10 2.79 -1.86
CA ALA A 352 22.70 1.75 -2.68
C ALA A 352 21.70 1.24 -3.74
N ARG A 353 20.43 1.10 -3.36
CA ARG A 353 19.33 0.79 -4.27
C ARG A 353 19.17 1.82 -5.38
N SER A 354 19.09 3.09 -5.02
CA SER A 354 18.97 4.19 -5.98
C SER A 354 20.13 4.17 -6.97
N ARG A 355 21.38 4.06 -6.48
CA ARG A 355 22.58 3.98 -7.33
C ARG A 355 22.56 2.78 -8.28
N SER A 356 22.14 1.60 -7.82
CA SER A 356 22.05 0.40 -8.67
C SER A 356 20.98 0.54 -9.77
N GLN A 357 19.85 1.18 -9.46
CA GLN A 357 18.80 1.46 -10.43
C GLN A 357 19.27 2.47 -11.48
N PHE A 358 20.00 3.52 -11.05
CA PHE A 358 20.61 4.48 -11.98
C PHE A 358 21.65 3.83 -12.90
N ARG A 359 22.55 2.99 -12.37
CA ARG A 359 23.58 2.30 -13.18
C ARG A 359 22.97 1.41 -14.26
N ASN A 360 21.87 0.72 -13.95
CA ASN A 360 21.18 -0.16 -14.90
C ASN A 360 20.43 0.60 -16.02
N VAL A 361 20.08 1.88 -15.82
CA VAL A 361 19.43 2.71 -16.86
C VAL A 361 20.45 3.25 -17.87
N PHE A 362 21.66 3.56 -17.43
CA PHE A 362 22.71 4.09 -18.32
C PHE A 362 23.43 3.02 -19.13
N ILE A 363 23.55 1.78 -18.64
CA ILE A 363 24.12 0.66 -19.41
C ILE A 363 23.18 0.21 -20.55
N THR A 364 21.89 0.52 -20.49
CA THR A 364 20.93 0.25 -21.60
C THR A 364 20.89 1.34 -22.68
N LEU A 365 21.73 2.38 -22.57
CA LEU A 365 21.78 3.52 -23.51
C LEU A 365 23.12 3.63 -24.27
N GLU A 366 24.03 2.67 -24.08
CA GLU A 366 25.21 2.42 -24.93
C GLU A 366 25.01 1.09 -25.65
#